data_AF-A0A1M7KIF8-F1
#
_entry.id   AF-A0A1M7KIF8-F1
#
_cell.length_a   1.000
_cell.length_b   1.000
_cell.length_c   1.000
_cell.angle_alpha   90.00
_cell.angle_beta   90.00
_cell.angle_gamma   90.00
#
_symmetry.space_group_name_H-M   'P 1'
#
loop_
_entity.id
_entity.type
_entity.pdbx_description
1 polymer ?
#
loop_
_entity_poly.entity_id
_entity_poly.type
_entity_poly.pdbx_seq_one_letter_code
_entity_poly.pdbx_strand_id
1 'polypeptide(L)'
;MELKKIDTIWHFFATQNQVFLKKEVSQDVHYIFKKNDIQLSHFFNPKFVGQSSLCMAPVAFEMAVQSYAAGQKKFGFPAPPVKVHKKLFFPRDLLKLTANYNLYVEKDRFNHFRVTLDGFIPRNIRQTYQPINFISQTLWGFRYFSETIKN
;
A
#
# COMPACT_ATOMS: atom_id res chain seq x y z
N MET A 1 -11.74 -8.33 -17.69
CA MET A 1 -10.59 -9.26 -17.62
C MET A 1 -9.63 -8.90 -16.49
N GLU A 2 -9.32 -7.61 -16.27
CA GLU A 2 -8.41 -7.17 -15.19
C GLU A 2 -8.90 -7.42 -13.77
N LEU A 3 -10.20 -7.20 -13.49
CA LEU A 3 -10.81 -7.48 -12.18
C LEU A 3 -10.59 -8.92 -11.71
N LYS A 4 -10.88 -9.90 -12.58
CA LYS A 4 -10.66 -11.33 -12.29
C LYS A 4 -9.19 -11.62 -11.98
N LYS A 5 -8.26 -10.95 -12.68
CA LYS A 5 -6.83 -11.10 -12.45
C LYS A 5 -6.40 -10.56 -11.08
N ILE A 6 -6.90 -9.38 -10.70
CA ILE A 6 -6.66 -8.80 -9.38
C ILE A 6 -7.22 -9.72 -8.29
N ASP A 7 -8.44 -10.23 -8.49
CA ASP A 7 -9.07 -11.22 -7.62
C ASP A 7 -8.16 -12.45 -7.45
N THR A 8 -7.71 -13.07 -8.54
CA THR A 8 -6.84 -14.25 -8.49
C THR A 8 -5.55 -13.98 -7.73
N ILE A 9 -4.92 -12.81 -7.93
CA ILE A 9 -3.68 -12.44 -7.23
C ILE A 9 -3.94 -12.32 -5.73
N TRP A 10 -5.01 -11.65 -5.30
CA TRP A 10 -5.30 -11.50 -3.87
C TRP A 10 -5.69 -12.81 -3.20
N HIS A 11 -6.50 -13.65 -3.85
CA HIS A 11 -6.82 -14.98 -3.34
C HIS A 11 -5.58 -15.86 -3.25
N PHE A 12 -4.68 -15.80 -4.23
CA PHE A 12 -3.39 -16.49 -4.18
C PHE A 12 -2.59 -16.09 -2.94
N PHE A 13 -2.47 -14.78 -2.66
CA PHE A 13 -1.78 -14.31 -1.45
C PHE A 13 -2.47 -14.75 -0.16
N ALA A 14 -3.80 -14.74 -0.13
CA ALA A 14 -4.58 -15.21 1.01
C ALA A 14 -4.26 -16.67 1.34
N THR A 15 -4.36 -17.55 0.34
CA THR A 15 -4.12 -18.99 0.48
C THR A 15 -2.67 -19.30 0.86
N GLN A 16 -1.70 -18.69 0.18
CA GLN A 16 -0.27 -18.99 0.42
C GLN A 16 0.22 -18.52 1.79
N ASN A 17 -0.39 -17.48 2.35
CA ASN A 17 0.04 -16.91 3.64
C ASN A 17 -0.88 -17.29 4.79
N GLN A 18 -1.90 -18.13 4.53
CA GLN A 18 -2.91 -18.52 5.51
C GLN A 18 -3.55 -17.32 6.21
N VAL A 19 -3.78 -16.24 5.45
CA VAL A 19 -4.40 -15.01 5.95
C VAL A 19 -5.82 -14.89 5.43
N PHE A 20 -6.72 -14.40 6.29
CA PHE A 20 -8.09 -14.15 5.89
C PHE A 20 -8.16 -12.94 4.93
N LEU A 21 -8.80 -13.14 3.78
CA LEU A 21 -9.09 -12.09 2.81
C LEU A 21 -10.56 -11.70 2.92
N LYS A 22 -10.80 -10.48 3.40
CA LYS A 22 -12.13 -9.86 3.33
C LYS A 22 -12.25 -9.10 2.00
N LYS A 23 -13.30 -9.38 1.24
CA LYS A 23 -13.65 -8.65 0.02
C LYS A 23 -15.01 -8.00 0.19
N GLU A 24 -15.09 -6.70 -0.05
CA GLU A 24 -16.33 -5.95 -0.10
C GLU A 24 -16.48 -5.34 -1.50
N VAL A 25 -17.65 -5.50 -2.09
CA VAL A 25 -17.97 -4.97 -3.42
C VAL A 25 -19.18 -4.08 -3.28
N SER A 26 -18.96 -2.77 -3.42
CA SER A 26 -20.02 -1.77 -3.44
C SER A 26 -19.89 -0.93 -4.72
N GLN A 27 -19.81 0.39 -4.60
CA GLN A 27 -19.40 1.27 -5.71
C GLN A 27 -17.91 1.09 -6.04
N ASP A 28 -17.11 0.80 -5.01
CA ASP A 28 -15.69 0.48 -5.11
C ASP A 28 -15.44 -0.96 -4.62
N VAL A 29 -14.33 -1.55 -5.05
CA VAL A 29 -13.90 -2.89 -4.63
C VAL A 29 -12.83 -2.74 -3.56
N HIS A 30 -13.06 -3.33 -2.40
CA HIS A 30 -12.18 -3.26 -1.24
C HIS A 30 -11.70 -4.66 -0.86
N TYR A 31 -10.38 -4.85 -0.84
CA TYR A 31 -9.73 -6.04 -0.30
C TYR A 31 -9.03 -5.69 0.99
N ILE A 32 -9.19 -6.51 2.03
CA ILE A 32 -8.60 -6.29 3.34
C ILE A 32 -7.92 -7.57 3.81
N PHE A 33 -6.64 -7.46 4.15
CA PHE A 33 -5.86 -8.48 4.84
C PHE A 33 -5.49 -7.98 6.22
N LYS A 34 -5.43 -8.90 7.18
CA LYS A 34 -4.91 -8.65 8.52
C LYS A 34 -3.81 -9.65 8.81
N LYS A 35 -2.66 -9.16 9.26
CA LYS A 35 -1.54 -9.98 9.73
C LYS A 35 -0.89 -9.29 10.91
N ASN A 36 -0.79 -9.99 12.04
CA ASN A 36 -0.43 -9.40 13.33
C ASN A 36 -1.38 -8.21 13.61
N ASP A 37 -0.83 -7.04 13.94
CA ASP A 37 -1.59 -5.81 14.15
C ASP A 37 -1.64 -4.90 12.93
N ILE A 38 -1.18 -5.36 11.76
CA ILE A 38 -1.13 -4.55 10.53
C ILE A 38 -2.22 -4.97 9.55
N GLN A 39 -3.03 -4.00 9.15
CA GLN A 39 -4.02 -4.12 8.10
C GLN A 39 -3.44 -3.64 6.77
N LEU A 40 -3.58 -4.46 5.74
CA LEU A 40 -3.34 -4.11 4.36
C LEU A 40 -4.70 -3.99 3.66
N SER A 41 -5.00 -2.84 3.09
CA SER A 41 -6.20 -2.62 2.30
C SER A 41 -5.87 -2.20 0.87
N HIS A 42 -6.60 -2.74 -0.09
CA HIS A 42 -6.51 -2.33 -1.49
C HIS A 42 -7.90 -1.94 -1.95
N PHE A 43 -8.06 -0.68 -2.38
CA PHE A 43 -9.33 -0.14 -2.82
C PHE A 43 -9.20 0.48 -4.20
N PHE A 44 -10.22 0.28 -5.04
CA PHE A 44 -10.28 0.86 -6.37
C PHE A 44 -11.69 0.85 -6.95
N ASN A 45 -11.93 1.75 -7.89
CA ASN A 45 -13.16 1.75 -8.65
C ASN A 45 -13.12 0.66 -9.73
N PRO A 46 -14.09 -0.27 -9.80
CA PRO A 46 -14.09 -1.34 -10.79
C PRO A 46 -14.18 -0.83 -12.25
N LYS A 47 -14.69 0.38 -12.47
CA LYS A 47 -14.74 1.04 -13.79
C LYS A 47 -13.40 1.70 -14.16
N PHE A 48 -12.59 2.07 -13.16
CA PHE A 48 -11.32 2.78 -13.32
C PHE A 48 -10.23 2.20 -12.40
N VAL A 49 -9.70 1.04 -12.78
CA VAL A 49 -8.65 0.34 -12.03
C VAL A 49 -7.36 1.16 -11.92
N GLY A 50 -7.15 2.14 -12.80
CA GLY A 50 -6.01 3.06 -12.74
C GLY A 50 -5.97 3.96 -11.50
N GLN A 51 -7.11 4.17 -10.83
CA GLN A 51 -7.22 4.92 -9.57
C GLN A 51 -7.29 3.95 -8.38
N SER A 52 -6.36 3.01 -8.34
CA SER A 52 -6.25 2.05 -7.26
C SER A 52 -5.25 2.50 -6.22
N SER A 53 -5.57 2.23 -4.98
CA SER A 53 -4.77 2.64 -3.84
C SER A 53 -4.59 1.48 -2.89
N LEU A 54 -3.35 1.32 -2.43
CA LEU A 54 -2.95 0.32 -1.46
C LEU A 54 -2.54 1.01 -0.18
N CYS A 55 -3.17 0.68 0.93
CA CYS A 55 -2.93 1.28 2.22
C CYS A 55 -2.46 0.21 3.22
N MET A 56 -1.46 0.56 4.03
CA MET A 56 -0.94 -0.25 5.11
C MET A 56 -0.92 0.58 6.39
N ALA A 57 -1.58 0.08 7.44
CA ALA A 57 -1.61 0.75 8.73
C ALA A 57 -1.83 -0.26 9.86
N PRO A 58 -1.42 0.07 11.10
CA PRO A 58 -1.91 -0.64 12.28
C PRO A 58 -3.43 -0.62 12.35
N VAL A 59 -4.03 -1.70 12.86
CA VAL A 59 -5.48 -1.76 13.13
C VAL A 59 -5.91 -0.68 14.13
N ALA A 60 -5.01 -0.30 15.04
CA ALA A 60 -5.20 0.78 16.02
C ALA A 60 -4.95 2.19 15.47
N PHE A 61 -4.64 2.33 14.17
CA PHE A 61 -4.44 3.66 13.58
C PHE A 61 -5.75 4.45 13.62
N GLU A 62 -5.70 5.63 14.22
CA GLU A 62 -6.86 6.53 14.31
C GLU A 62 -6.86 7.58 13.19
N MET A 63 -6.85 8.86 13.58
CA MET A 63 -6.88 9.99 12.68
C MET A 63 -5.47 10.52 12.45
N ALA A 64 -5.12 10.75 11.19
CA ALA A 64 -3.85 11.33 10.81
C ALA A 64 -3.74 12.76 11.36
N VAL A 65 -2.70 13.02 12.15
CA VAL A 65 -2.34 14.35 12.67
C VAL A 65 -1.26 14.98 11.79
N GLN A 66 -0.41 14.16 11.17
CA GLN A 66 0.62 14.60 10.25
C GLN A 66 0.55 13.81 8.96
N SER A 67 0.64 14.51 7.82
CA SER A 67 0.68 13.89 6.49
C SER A 67 1.86 14.40 5.67
N TYR A 68 2.45 13.46 4.95
CA TYR A 68 3.60 13.59 4.08
C TYR A 68 3.23 12.96 2.73
N ALA A 69 3.46 13.67 1.64
CA ALA A 69 3.23 13.15 0.30
C ALA A 69 4.50 13.30 -0.54
N ALA A 70 4.82 12.26 -1.30
CA ALA A 70 5.90 12.26 -2.27
C ALA A 70 5.42 11.52 -3.52
N GLY A 71 5.39 12.21 -4.66
CA GLY A 71 4.81 11.70 -5.91
C GLY A 71 5.85 11.41 -6.98
N GLN A 72 5.45 10.58 -7.95
CA GLN A 72 6.22 10.41 -9.18
C GLN A 72 6.23 11.75 -9.95
N LYS A 73 7.41 12.16 -10.42
CA LYS A 73 7.54 13.38 -11.24
C LYS A 73 6.90 13.14 -12.60
N LYS A 74 5.65 13.59 -12.78
CA LYS A 74 4.98 13.57 -14.09
C LYS A 74 5.52 14.72 -14.94
N PHE A 75 5.99 14.43 -16.15
CA PHE A 75 6.43 15.47 -17.10
C PHE A 75 5.34 16.53 -17.27
N GLY A 76 5.69 17.81 -17.11
CA GLY A 76 4.77 18.94 -17.27
C GLY A 76 4.03 19.39 -16.01
N PHE A 77 4.07 18.65 -14.89
CA PHE A 77 3.47 19.09 -13.63
C PHE A 77 4.52 19.19 -12.53
N PRO A 78 4.58 20.31 -11.77
CA PRO A 78 5.45 20.39 -10.61
C PRO A 78 5.03 19.29 -9.64
N ALA A 79 5.97 18.43 -9.25
CA ALA A 79 5.76 17.50 -8.15
C ALA A 79 5.27 18.32 -6.94
N PRO A 80 4.27 17.85 -6.19
CA PRO A 80 3.73 18.62 -5.07
C PRO A 80 4.88 19.02 -4.15
N PRO A 81 4.98 20.31 -3.76
CA PRO A 81 6.14 20.80 -3.03
C PRO A 81 6.25 20.08 -1.69
N VAL A 82 7.20 19.14 -1.61
CA VAL A 82 7.57 18.49 -0.36
C VAL A 82 8.26 19.56 0.49
N LYS A 83 7.51 20.17 1.42
CA LYS A 83 8.06 21.17 2.35
C LYS A 83 9.33 20.58 3.00
N VAL A 84 10.47 21.24 2.84
CA VAL A 84 11.80 20.70 3.21
C VAL A 84 11.88 20.32 4.70
N HIS A 85 11.15 21.02 5.58
CA HIS A 85 11.08 20.70 7.01
C HIS A 85 10.29 19.41 7.34
N LYS A 86 9.49 18.91 6.39
CA LYS A 86 8.74 17.67 6.53
C LYS A 86 9.54 16.42 6.11
N LYS A 87 10.74 16.56 5.51
CA LYS A 87 11.62 15.42 5.20
C LYS A 87 12.18 14.70 6.43
N LEU A 88 12.19 15.34 7.59
CA LEU A 88 12.81 14.80 8.82
C LEU A 88 12.07 13.58 9.42
N PHE A 89 10.78 13.39 9.11
CA PHE A 89 9.98 12.26 9.62
C PHE A 89 9.68 11.19 8.58
N PHE A 90 10.30 11.27 7.40
CA PHE A 90 10.08 10.32 6.33
C PHE A 90 11.17 9.24 6.39
N PRO A 91 10.83 7.95 6.59
CA PRO A 91 11.82 6.89 6.46
C PRO A 91 12.40 6.96 5.05
N ARG A 92 13.67 7.37 4.94
CA ARG A 92 14.29 7.69 3.64
C ARG A 92 14.20 6.52 2.66
N ASP A 93 14.18 5.30 3.18
CA ASP A 93 14.03 4.09 2.39
C ASP A 93 12.70 4.02 1.65
N LEU A 94 11.59 4.50 2.23
CA LEU A 94 10.29 4.50 1.54
C LEU A 94 10.29 5.41 0.30
N LEU A 95 11.19 6.39 0.20
CA LEU A 95 11.30 7.24 -1.00
C LEU A 95 11.68 6.43 -2.25
N LYS A 96 12.27 5.25 -2.10
CA LYS A 96 12.56 4.36 -3.24
C LYS A 96 11.29 3.97 -4.00
N LEU A 97 10.12 3.98 -3.35
CA LEU A 97 8.84 3.66 -3.96
C LEU A 97 8.29 4.80 -4.84
N THR A 98 8.76 6.04 -4.68
CA THR A 98 8.24 7.20 -5.44
C THR A 98 8.62 7.17 -6.91
N ALA A 99 9.54 6.27 -7.31
CA ALA A 99 9.85 6.03 -8.70
C ALA A 99 8.64 5.47 -9.47
N ASN A 100 7.80 4.69 -8.80
CA ASN A 100 6.70 3.94 -9.42
C ASN A 100 5.31 4.33 -8.90
N TYR A 101 5.23 4.96 -7.72
CA TYR A 101 3.96 5.24 -7.05
C TYR A 101 3.91 6.67 -6.52
N ASN A 102 2.68 7.18 -6.34
CA ASN A 102 2.46 8.30 -5.46
C ASN A 102 2.37 7.76 -4.03
N LEU A 103 3.24 8.25 -3.15
CA LEU A 103 3.41 7.75 -1.80
C LEU A 103 2.91 8.79 -0.80
N TYR A 104 1.98 8.38 0.06
CA TYR A 104 1.49 9.16 1.18
C TYR A 104 1.88 8.43 2.47
N VAL A 105 2.48 9.15 3.40
CA VAL A 105 2.80 8.66 4.74
C VAL A 105 2.12 9.57 5.74
N GLU A 106 1.35 8.98 6.62
CA GLU A 106 0.58 9.66 7.64
C GLU A 106 0.95 9.12 9.01
N LYS A 107 0.84 9.98 10.02
CA LYS A 107 1.15 9.64 11.40
C LYS A 107 0.00 10.10 12.30
N ASP A 108 -0.46 9.23 13.18
CA ASP A 108 -1.48 9.57 14.17
C ASP A 108 -0.87 10.18 15.45
N ARG A 109 -1.72 10.51 16.42
CA ARG A 109 -1.32 11.05 17.73
C ARG A 109 -0.54 10.05 18.61
N PHE A 110 -0.65 8.76 18.32
CA PHE A 110 -0.01 7.67 19.07
C PHE A 110 1.30 7.22 18.41
N ASN A 111 1.77 7.93 17.39
CA ASN A 111 2.95 7.60 16.60
C ASN A 111 2.83 6.34 15.75
N HIS A 112 1.62 5.89 15.43
CA HIS A 112 1.40 4.89 14.39
C HIS A 112 1.56 5.51 13.01
N PHE A 113 2.09 4.71 12.08
CA PHE A 113 2.27 5.12 10.69
C PHE A 113 1.24 4.45 9.79
N ARG A 114 0.69 5.22 8.86
CA ARG A 114 -0.10 4.75 7.72
C ARG A 114 0.63 5.09 6.43
N VAL A 115 0.75 4.12 5.54
CA VAL A 115 1.38 4.29 4.24
C VAL A 115 0.38 3.97 3.15
N THR A 116 0.20 4.88 2.20
CA THR A 116 -0.67 4.69 1.04
C THR A 116 0.14 4.83 -0.24
N LEU A 117 0.07 3.82 -1.10
CA LEU A 117 0.56 3.83 -2.47
C LEU A 117 -0.63 4.04 -3.42
N ASP A 118 -0.68 5.20 -4.05
CA ASP A 118 -1.67 5.51 -5.07
C ASP A 118 -1.12 5.15 -6.47
N GLY A 119 -2.00 4.64 -7.34
CA GLY A 119 -1.67 3.98 -8.61
C GLY A 119 -1.20 2.53 -8.47
N PHE A 120 -1.49 1.86 -7.36
CA PHE A 120 -1.04 0.48 -7.12
C PHE A 120 -1.95 -0.54 -7.80
N ILE A 121 -1.53 -1.10 -8.94
CA ILE A 121 -2.30 -2.12 -9.66
C ILE A 121 -1.61 -3.48 -9.54
N PRO A 122 -2.25 -4.51 -8.93
CA PRO A 122 -1.72 -5.87 -8.90
C PRO A 122 -1.61 -6.47 -10.31
N ARG A 123 -0.41 -6.46 -10.88
CA ARG A 123 -0.15 -6.96 -12.25
C ARG A 123 0.37 -8.40 -12.28
N ASN A 124 1.26 -8.72 -11.36
CA ASN A 124 1.81 -10.06 -11.16
C ASN A 124 2.23 -10.24 -9.70
N ILE A 125 2.43 -11.48 -9.29
CA ILE A 125 2.75 -11.85 -7.91
C ILE A 125 3.98 -11.07 -7.41
N ARG A 126 5.08 -11.06 -8.17
CA ARG A 126 6.35 -10.41 -7.75
C ARG A 126 6.21 -8.90 -7.53
N GLN A 127 5.62 -8.20 -8.50
CA GLN A 127 5.38 -6.76 -8.42
C GLN A 127 4.37 -6.38 -7.33
N THR A 128 3.50 -7.31 -6.94
CA THR A 128 2.50 -7.06 -5.89
C THR A 128 3.13 -7.19 -4.50
N TYR A 129 3.88 -8.26 -4.22
CA TYR A 129 4.42 -8.46 -2.86
C TYR A 129 5.64 -7.58 -2.55
N GLN A 130 6.46 -7.23 -3.54
CA GLN A 130 7.70 -6.47 -3.32
C GLN A 130 7.49 -5.16 -2.56
N PRO A 131 6.61 -4.23 -3.00
CA PRO A 131 6.39 -2.97 -2.28
C PRO A 131 5.74 -3.20 -0.92
N ILE A 132 4.85 -4.19 -0.79
CA ILE A 132 4.18 -4.53 0.48
C ILE A 132 5.20 -5.01 1.51
N ASN A 133 6.04 -5.97 1.12
CA ASN A 133 7.09 -6.50 1.99
C ASN A 133 8.13 -5.43 2.33
N PHE A 134 8.49 -4.59 1.37
CA PHE A 134 9.41 -3.49 1.58
C PHE A 134 8.88 -2.48 2.63
N ILE A 135 7.61 -2.07 2.51
CA ILE A 135 6.96 -1.22 3.53
C ILE A 135 6.97 -1.93 4.88
N SER A 136 6.55 -3.20 4.93
CA SER A 136 6.45 -3.91 6.20
C SER A 136 7.79 -4.11 6.92
N GLN A 137 8.85 -4.37 6.16
CA GLN A 137 10.19 -4.52 6.72
C GLN A 137 10.72 -3.17 7.22
N THR A 138 10.51 -2.11 6.44
CA THR A 138 11.00 -0.77 6.77
C THR A 138 10.35 -0.19 8.03
N LEU A 139 9.04 -0.40 8.21
CA LEU A 139 8.29 0.21 9.31
C LEU A 139 8.10 -0.69 10.53
N TRP A 140 7.97 -2.00 10.32
CA TRP A 140 7.58 -2.93 11.39
C TRP A 140 8.53 -4.13 11.52
N GLY A 141 9.61 -4.21 10.73
CA GLY A 141 10.65 -5.23 10.88
C GLY A 141 10.23 -6.65 10.51
N PHE A 142 9.09 -6.85 9.85
CA PHE A 142 8.61 -8.18 9.45
C PHE A 142 8.24 -8.25 7.96
N ARG A 143 8.09 -9.47 7.44
CA ARG A 143 7.60 -9.74 6.08
C ARG A 143 6.09 -9.98 6.08
N TYR A 144 5.34 -9.14 5.36
CA TYR A 144 3.89 -9.29 5.27
C TYR A 144 3.48 -10.57 4.53
N PHE A 145 4.03 -10.82 3.35
CA PHE A 145 3.86 -12.06 2.59
C PHE A 145 5.18 -12.85 2.55
N SER A 146 5.10 -14.18 2.65
CA SER A 146 6.25 -15.07 2.52
C SER A 146 6.78 -15.09 1.07
N GLU A 147 8.09 -15.24 0.92
CA GLU A 147 8.74 -15.41 -0.39
C GLU A 147 8.63 -16.84 -0.93
N THR A 148 8.17 -17.79 -0.12
CA THR A 148 7.91 -19.20 -0.47
C THR A 148 6.72 -19.40 -1.41
N ILE A 149 6.52 -18.43 -2.30
CA ILE A 149 5.71 -18.57 -3.50
C ILE A 149 6.50 -19.53 -4.39
N LYS A 150 6.30 -20.83 -4.19
CA LYS A 150 6.83 -21.86 -5.10
C LYS A 150 6.27 -21.52 -6.49
N ASN A 151 7.17 -21.26 -7.44
CA ASN A 151 6.83 -21.17 -8.86
C ASN A 151 6.17 -22.48 -9.31
#